data_AF-A0A966Q2Z2-F1
#
_entry.id   AF-A0A966Q2Z2-F1
#
_cell.length_a   1.000
_cell.length_b   1.000
_cell.length_c   1.000
_cell.angle_alpha   90.00
_cell.angle_beta   90.00
_cell.angle_gamma   90.00
#
_symmetry.space_group_name_H-M   'P 1'
#
loop_
_entity.id
_entity.type
_entity.pdbx_description
1 polymer ?
#
loop_
_entity_poly.entity_id
_entity_poly.type
_entity_poly.pdbx_seq_one_letter_code
_entity_poly.pdbx_strand_id
1 'polypeptide(L)'
;MKALLIGVDLAWGEKKHDGVCLLEWNGKSGTVLGFAYPKGDRELMELVRKNIRGYRSVFVTVDAPIVCPNRTGTRPVDRLTHRMFHQEHAACHPANWTRCPRPPRLARIMRKNGFLVGWEPRVGKKTAAEVYPHPAMVRMFGLPRIVKYKKGSVVERRREFGRLQKLIGKMLREKFPKLATGVETKRLLREAWTKPVEDRTDALFCALIGLWHWMHQGCKSEVIGDKRTGFILLPESPSPCRYRAN
;
A
#
# COMPACT_ATOMS: atom_id res chain seq x y z
N MET A 1 -4.95 22.37 -4.67
CA MET A 1 -5.50 21.44 -5.70
C MET A 1 -5.74 20.09 -5.03
N LYS A 2 -6.91 19.48 -5.24
CA LYS A 2 -7.25 18.18 -4.64
C LYS A 2 -6.47 17.04 -5.32
N ALA A 3 -5.96 16.12 -4.52
CA ALA A 3 -5.37 14.86 -4.97
C ALA A 3 -6.24 13.69 -4.51
N LEU A 4 -6.45 12.73 -5.40
CA LEU A 4 -7.06 11.45 -5.07
C LEU A 4 -5.95 10.43 -4.83
N LEU A 5 -5.96 9.81 -3.67
CA LEU A 5 -5.04 8.74 -3.32
C LEU A 5 -5.86 7.45 -3.26
N ILE A 6 -5.35 6.38 -3.89
CA ILE A 6 -6.05 5.10 -3.99
C ILE A 6 -5.12 4.01 -3.49
N GLY A 7 -5.49 3.31 -2.43
CA GLY A 7 -4.79 2.11 -1.97
C GLY A 7 -5.44 0.86 -2.53
N VAL A 8 -4.62 -0.07 -3.02
CA VAL A 8 -5.07 -1.35 -3.60
C VAL A 8 -4.34 -2.50 -2.94
N ASP A 9 -5.06 -3.37 -2.22
CA ASP A 9 -4.60 -4.71 -1.87
C ASP A 9 -4.97 -5.65 -3.02
N LEU A 10 -3.99 -5.96 -3.87
CA LEU A 10 -4.23 -6.61 -5.15
C LEU A 10 -4.19 -8.14 -4.98
N ALA A 11 -5.26 -8.83 -5.38
CA ALA A 11 -5.22 -10.28 -5.43
C ALA A 11 -4.25 -10.79 -6.50
N TRP A 12 -3.60 -11.92 -6.24
CA TRP A 12 -2.62 -12.50 -7.17
C TRP A 12 -3.20 -12.93 -8.53
N GLY A 13 -4.50 -13.18 -8.60
CA GLY A 13 -5.22 -13.55 -9.82
C GLY A 13 -6.65 -13.02 -9.82
N GLU A 14 -7.40 -13.29 -10.88
CA GLU A 14 -8.71 -12.66 -11.14
C GLU A 14 -9.90 -13.34 -10.43
N LYS A 15 -9.68 -14.51 -9.83
CA LYS A 15 -10.76 -15.25 -9.14
C LYS A 15 -11.13 -14.63 -7.79
N LYS A 16 -10.22 -13.88 -7.18
CA LYS A 16 -10.42 -13.21 -5.88
C LYS A 16 -10.60 -11.70 -6.12
N HIS A 17 -11.18 -11.03 -5.13
CA HIS A 17 -11.43 -9.60 -5.18
C HIS A 17 -10.19 -8.83 -4.70
N ASP A 18 -10.12 -7.56 -5.06
CA ASP A 18 -9.10 -6.62 -4.60
C ASP A 18 -9.69 -5.74 -3.50
N GLY A 19 -8.93 -5.49 -2.44
CA GLY A 19 -9.27 -4.42 -1.51
C GLY A 19 -8.97 -3.08 -2.14
N VAL A 20 -9.91 -2.12 -2.11
CA VAL A 20 -9.66 -0.75 -2.58
C VAL A 20 -10.12 0.27 -1.54
N CYS A 21 -9.28 1.26 -1.26
CA CYS A 21 -9.60 2.43 -0.43
C CYS A 21 -9.36 3.71 -1.23
N LEU A 22 -10.30 4.64 -1.16
CA LEU A 22 -10.23 5.96 -1.80
C LEU A 22 -10.10 7.04 -0.73
N LEU A 23 -9.14 7.96 -0.88
CA LEU A 23 -9.12 9.19 -0.08
C LEU A 23 -8.83 10.42 -0.92
N GLU A 24 -9.36 11.55 -0.47
CA GLU A 24 -9.04 12.87 -1.01
C GLU A 24 -8.11 13.62 -0.05
N TRP A 25 -7.15 14.35 -0.59
CA TRP A 25 -6.33 15.32 0.15
C TRP A 25 -6.31 16.66 -0.59
N ASN A 26 -6.61 17.76 0.10
CA ASN A 26 -6.66 19.10 -0.51
C ASN A 26 -5.38 19.94 -0.33
N GLY A 27 -4.38 19.39 0.38
CA GLY A 27 -3.16 20.09 0.78
C GLY A 27 -3.08 20.40 2.28
N LYS A 28 -4.23 20.54 2.94
CA LYS A 28 -4.35 20.87 4.37
C LYS A 28 -5.04 19.76 5.16
N SER A 29 -6.11 19.19 4.62
CA SER A 29 -6.91 18.12 5.22
C SER A 29 -7.36 17.13 4.14
N GLY A 30 -7.88 16.00 4.60
CA GLY A 30 -8.41 14.97 3.71
C GLY A 30 -9.57 14.20 4.31
N THR A 31 -10.17 13.36 3.49
CA THR A 31 -11.29 12.50 3.88
C THR A 31 -11.14 11.14 3.22
N VAL A 32 -11.36 10.06 3.98
CA VAL A 32 -11.58 8.73 3.39
C VAL A 32 -12.93 8.72 2.72
N LEU A 33 -12.95 8.59 1.39
CA LEU A 33 -14.16 8.68 0.57
C LEU A 33 -14.98 7.39 0.61
N GLY A 34 -14.32 6.25 0.81
CA GLY A 34 -14.97 4.96 0.94
C GLY A 34 -14.10 3.80 0.48
N PHE A 35 -14.70 2.62 0.45
CA PHE A 35 -14.05 1.38 0.07
C PHE A 35 -14.77 0.69 -1.09
N ALA A 36 -14.05 -0.15 -1.81
CA ALA A 36 -14.62 -1.02 -2.84
C ALA A 36 -13.96 -2.41 -2.80
N TYR A 37 -14.57 -3.36 -3.49
CA TYR A 37 -14.10 -4.73 -3.53
C TYR A 37 -14.30 -5.36 -4.93
N PRO A 38 -13.68 -4.79 -5.98
CA PRO A 38 -13.83 -5.26 -7.35
C PRO A 38 -13.18 -6.63 -7.57
N LYS A 39 -13.61 -7.33 -8.60
CA LYS A 39 -13.08 -8.63 -9.02
C LYS A 39 -12.39 -8.55 -10.37
N GLY A 40 -11.07 -8.76 -10.38
CA GLY A 40 -10.28 -8.80 -11.61
C GLY A 40 -9.99 -7.42 -12.21
N ASP A 41 -9.18 -7.42 -13.27
CA ASP A 41 -8.59 -6.19 -13.83
C ASP A 41 -9.64 -5.24 -14.43
N ARG A 42 -10.72 -5.80 -15.01
CA ARG A 42 -11.80 -5.01 -15.63
C ARG A 42 -12.53 -4.16 -14.60
N GLU A 43 -13.10 -4.79 -13.56
CA GLU A 43 -13.85 -4.09 -12.52
C GLU A 43 -12.96 -3.10 -11.76
N LEU A 44 -11.71 -3.48 -11.46
CA LEU A 44 -10.76 -2.59 -10.80
C LEU A 44 -10.49 -1.34 -11.65
N MET A 45 -10.26 -1.49 -12.95
CA MET A 45 -9.99 -0.35 -13.82
C MET A 45 -11.23 0.49 -14.12
N GLU A 46 -12.42 -0.11 -14.20
CA GLU A 46 -13.69 0.64 -14.29
C GLU A 46 -13.90 1.50 -13.03
N LEU A 47 -13.67 0.93 -11.85
CA LEU A 47 -13.70 1.65 -10.58
C LEU A 47 -12.70 2.81 -10.56
N VAL A 48 -11.43 2.57 -10.92
CA VAL A 48 -10.40 3.62 -10.97
C VAL A 48 -10.82 4.71 -11.96
N ARG A 49 -11.23 4.37 -13.19
CA ARG A 49 -11.63 5.34 -14.21
C ARG A 49 -12.83 6.18 -13.79
N LYS A 50 -13.79 5.60 -13.08
CA LYS A 50 -14.96 6.31 -12.54
C LYS A 50 -14.54 7.36 -11.51
N ASN A 51 -13.69 6.96 -10.55
CA ASN A 51 -13.35 7.81 -9.39
C ASN A 51 -12.31 8.88 -9.69
N ILE A 52 -11.45 8.70 -10.70
CA ILE A 52 -10.46 9.74 -11.06
C ILE A 52 -11.05 10.90 -11.85
N ARG A 53 -12.34 10.84 -12.25
CA ARG A 53 -13.02 11.95 -12.94
C ARG A 53 -13.05 13.16 -12.01
N GLY A 54 -12.59 14.32 -12.49
CA GLY A 54 -12.48 15.55 -11.70
C GLY A 54 -11.17 15.72 -10.93
N TYR A 55 -10.30 14.69 -10.89
CA TYR A 55 -8.98 14.79 -10.24
C TYR A 55 -7.87 14.92 -11.27
N ARG A 56 -7.10 16.02 -11.18
CA ARG A 56 -5.88 16.20 -11.98
C ARG A 56 -4.68 15.48 -11.36
N SER A 57 -4.66 15.34 -10.04
CA SER A 57 -3.62 14.64 -9.28
C SER A 57 -4.17 13.33 -8.75
N VAL A 58 -3.57 12.21 -9.14
CA VAL A 58 -3.97 10.87 -8.66
C VAL A 58 -2.72 10.08 -8.29
N PHE A 59 -2.72 9.44 -7.13
CA PHE A 59 -1.63 8.58 -6.69
C PHE A 59 -2.18 7.24 -6.22
N VAL A 60 -1.86 6.17 -6.95
CA VAL A 60 -2.31 4.81 -6.66
C VAL A 60 -1.15 4.05 -6.01
N THR A 61 -1.37 3.50 -4.83
CA THR A 61 -0.45 2.58 -4.17
C THR A 61 -0.99 1.16 -4.29
N VAL A 62 -0.15 0.23 -4.75
CA VAL A 62 -0.54 -1.16 -5.01
C VAL A 62 0.33 -2.09 -4.17
N ASP A 63 -0.28 -2.91 -3.31
CA ASP A 63 0.40 -4.03 -2.63
C ASP A 63 0.64 -5.18 -3.59
N ALA A 64 1.54 -4.98 -4.55
CA ALA A 64 1.96 -6.00 -5.49
C ALA A 64 3.19 -5.58 -6.32
N PRO A 65 3.95 -6.54 -6.85
CA PRO A 65 5.12 -6.30 -7.70
C PRO A 65 4.76 -5.73 -9.10
N ILE A 66 4.50 -4.42 -9.22
CA ILE A 66 4.00 -3.82 -10.49
C ILE A 66 5.10 -3.64 -11.54
N VAL A 67 6.36 -3.60 -11.14
CA VAL A 67 7.52 -3.63 -12.05
C VAL A 67 8.28 -4.95 -11.83
N CYS A 68 8.18 -5.84 -12.81
CA CYS A 68 8.76 -7.17 -12.75
C CYS A 68 9.27 -7.54 -14.15
N PRO A 69 10.55 -7.30 -14.48
CA PRO A 69 11.05 -7.57 -15.83
C PRO A 69 11.45 -9.03 -16.05
N ASN A 70 11.74 -9.77 -14.98
CA ASN A 70 12.29 -11.12 -15.04
C ASN A 70 11.20 -12.18 -15.23
N ARG A 71 11.44 -13.14 -16.15
CA ARG A 71 10.52 -14.27 -16.37
C ARG A 71 10.47 -15.20 -15.16
N THR A 72 11.66 -15.53 -14.63
CA THR A 72 11.88 -16.40 -13.45
C THR A 72 12.85 -15.73 -12.47
N GLY A 73 13.16 -16.38 -11.34
CA GLY A 73 14.11 -15.85 -10.36
C GLY A 73 13.52 -14.76 -9.45
N THR A 74 14.38 -13.85 -9.01
CA THR A 74 14.09 -12.86 -7.95
C THR A 74 14.48 -11.44 -8.42
N ARG A 75 13.63 -10.43 -8.20
CA ARG A 75 14.00 -9.03 -8.50
C ARG A 75 15.10 -8.53 -7.56
N PRO A 76 15.95 -7.57 -7.97
CA PRO A 76 16.92 -6.94 -7.08
C PRO A 76 16.28 -6.36 -5.81
N VAL A 77 15.14 -5.68 -5.94
CA VAL A 77 14.41 -5.11 -4.80
C VAL A 77 13.90 -6.19 -3.83
N ASP A 78 13.50 -7.35 -4.34
CA ASP A 78 13.02 -8.44 -3.48
C ASP A 78 14.17 -8.96 -2.59
N ARG A 79 15.37 -9.15 -3.16
CA ARG A 79 16.57 -9.51 -2.40
C ARG A 79 16.96 -8.44 -1.39
N LEU A 80 16.78 -7.16 -1.74
CA LEU A 80 17.07 -6.05 -0.85
C LEU A 80 16.16 -6.07 0.38
N THR A 81 14.89 -6.45 0.23
CA THR A 81 13.98 -6.59 1.39
C THR A 81 14.47 -7.65 2.38
N HIS A 82 15.09 -8.75 1.92
CA HIS A 82 15.69 -9.74 2.81
C HIS A 82 16.84 -9.14 3.63
N ARG A 83 17.70 -8.34 3.00
CA ARG A 83 18.80 -7.67 3.72
C ARG A 83 18.26 -6.71 4.78
N MET A 84 17.25 -5.92 4.42
CA MET A 84 16.73 -4.84 5.26
C MET A 84 15.75 -5.30 6.33
N PHE A 85 14.98 -6.37 6.10
CA PHE A 85 13.79 -6.69 6.91
C PHE A 85 13.71 -8.16 7.37
N HIS A 86 14.80 -8.93 7.30
CA HIS A 86 14.78 -10.33 7.75
C HIS A 86 14.49 -10.46 9.25
N GLN A 87 15.04 -9.58 10.10
CA GLN A 87 14.89 -9.66 11.56
C GLN A 87 13.46 -9.40 12.01
N GLU A 88 12.75 -8.55 11.26
CA GLU A 88 11.37 -8.16 11.48
C GLU A 88 10.38 -9.12 10.82
N HIS A 89 10.90 -10.12 10.09
CA HIS A 89 10.14 -11.11 9.32
C HIS A 89 9.27 -10.45 8.23
N ALA A 90 9.74 -9.33 7.67
CA ALA A 90 9.00 -8.53 6.69
C ALA A 90 9.64 -8.53 5.29
N ALA A 91 10.50 -9.51 4.99
CA ALA A 91 11.06 -9.72 3.66
C ALA A 91 10.00 -10.30 2.71
N CYS A 92 10.00 -9.85 1.45
CA CYS A 92 9.05 -10.35 0.46
C CYS A 92 9.50 -11.68 -0.15
N HIS A 93 8.54 -12.45 -0.67
CA HIS A 93 8.85 -13.58 -1.52
C HIS A 93 9.31 -13.12 -2.92
N PRO A 94 10.16 -13.89 -3.62
CA PRO A 94 10.57 -13.55 -4.98
C PRO A 94 9.40 -13.39 -5.96
N ALA A 95 9.34 -12.24 -6.61
CA ALA A 95 8.41 -11.96 -7.70
C ALA A 95 9.06 -12.16 -9.07
N ASN A 96 8.29 -12.73 -9.99
CA ASN A 96 8.63 -12.92 -11.40
C ASN A 96 7.35 -13.11 -12.21
N TRP A 97 7.42 -13.02 -13.55
CA TRP A 97 6.23 -13.18 -14.41
C TRP A 97 5.53 -14.53 -14.24
N THR A 98 6.29 -15.61 -14.04
CA THR A 98 5.69 -16.95 -13.86
C THR A 98 4.87 -17.04 -12.58
N ARG A 99 5.29 -16.39 -11.49
CA ARG A 99 4.60 -16.41 -10.19
C ARG A 99 3.52 -15.34 -10.07
N CYS A 100 3.76 -14.16 -10.65
CA CYS A 100 2.99 -12.95 -10.40
C CYS A 100 2.66 -12.26 -11.74
N PRO A 101 1.89 -12.88 -12.65
CA PRO A 101 1.62 -12.30 -13.97
C PRO A 101 0.67 -11.10 -13.93
N ARG A 102 -0.24 -11.07 -12.94
CA ARG A 102 -1.29 -10.05 -12.85
C ARG A 102 -0.77 -8.65 -12.50
N PRO A 103 0.10 -8.44 -11.48
CA PRO A 103 0.52 -7.08 -11.12
C PRO A 103 1.25 -6.32 -12.24
N PRO A 104 2.23 -6.90 -12.98
CA PRO A 104 2.86 -6.22 -14.11
C PRO A 104 1.90 -5.99 -15.28
N ARG A 105 0.93 -6.89 -15.49
CA ARG A 105 -0.14 -6.70 -16.48
C ARG A 105 -1.04 -5.52 -16.11
N LEU A 106 -1.45 -5.41 -14.84
CA LEU A 106 -2.21 -4.27 -14.33
C LEU A 106 -1.44 -2.96 -14.53
N ALA A 107 -0.14 -2.94 -14.24
CA ALA A 107 0.71 -1.78 -14.48
C ALA A 107 0.71 -1.34 -15.95
N ARG A 108 0.74 -2.30 -16.88
CA ARG A 108 0.62 -2.04 -18.32
C ARG A 108 -0.75 -1.44 -18.67
N ILE A 109 -1.83 -1.94 -18.08
CA ILE A 109 -3.17 -1.38 -18.26
C ILE A 109 -3.24 0.05 -17.71
N MET A 110 -2.74 0.30 -16.50
CA MET A 110 -2.67 1.64 -15.90
C MET A 110 -1.90 2.63 -16.79
N ARG A 111 -0.75 2.21 -17.38
CA ARG A 111 -0.01 3.05 -18.34
C ARG A 111 -0.84 3.42 -19.56
N LYS A 112 -1.56 2.46 -20.17
CA LYS A 112 -2.51 2.73 -21.27
C LYS A 112 -3.63 3.70 -20.87
N ASN A 113 -3.88 3.85 -19.56
CA ASN A 113 -4.88 4.76 -18.99
C ASN A 113 -4.26 6.09 -18.49
N GLY A 114 -3.01 6.40 -18.88
CA GLY A 114 -2.34 7.66 -18.60
C GLY A 114 -1.66 7.74 -17.23
N PHE A 115 -1.46 6.61 -16.54
CA PHE A 115 -0.67 6.57 -15.31
C PHE A 115 0.82 6.41 -15.61
N LEU A 116 1.64 7.16 -14.89
CA LEU A 116 3.07 6.93 -14.77
C LEU A 116 3.30 5.83 -13.74
N VAL A 117 4.16 4.86 -14.06
CA VAL A 117 4.63 3.90 -13.05
C VAL A 117 5.90 4.45 -12.43
N GLY A 118 5.83 4.75 -11.14
CA GLY A 118 6.88 5.45 -10.40
C GLY A 118 6.36 5.86 -9.03
N TRP A 119 7.10 6.73 -8.35
CA TRP A 119 6.79 7.13 -6.98
C TRP A 119 6.59 8.63 -6.83
N GLU A 120 6.84 9.44 -7.86
CA GLU A 120 6.86 10.89 -7.67
C GLU A 120 5.47 11.48 -7.37
N PRO A 121 5.31 12.22 -6.25
CA PRO A 121 4.03 12.83 -5.85
C PRO A 121 3.77 14.13 -6.61
N ARG A 122 3.69 14.05 -7.95
CA ARG A 122 3.60 15.22 -8.83
C ARG A 122 2.16 15.72 -8.98
N VAL A 123 1.96 17.01 -8.72
CA VAL A 123 0.69 17.70 -9.00
C VAL A 123 0.36 17.62 -10.50
N GLY A 124 -0.90 17.36 -10.82
CA GLY A 124 -1.37 17.28 -12.21
C GLY A 124 -0.97 16.00 -12.95
N LYS A 125 -0.43 15.00 -12.25
CA LYS A 125 -0.09 13.69 -12.80
C LYS A 125 -0.86 12.57 -12.12
N LYS A 126 -0.98 11.46 -12.85
CA LYS A 126 -1.51 10.19 -12.35
C LYS A 126 -0.33 9.25 -12.20
N THR A 127 -0.07 8.77 -10.98
CA THR A 127 1.07 7.91 -10.67
C THR A 127 0.57 6.61 -10.03
N ALA A 128 1.21 5.49 -10.35
CA ALA A 128 1.02 4.20 -9.70
C ALA A 128 2.37 3.71 -9.13
N ALA A 129 2.38 3.46 -7.83
CA ALA A 129 3.56 3.06 -7.06
C ALA A 129 3.33 1.69 -6.40
N GLU A 130 4.34 0.83 -6.44
CA GLU A 130 4.37 -0.39 -5.65
C GLU A 130 4.69 -0.04 -4.19
N VAL A 131 3.89 -0.59 -3.28
CA VAL A 131 4.11 -0.51 -1.84
C VAL A 131 4.16 -1.91 -1.26
N TYR A 132 4.72 -2.05 -0.05
CA TYR A 132 4.71 -3.33 0.64
C TYR A 132 4.30 -3.13 2.12
N PRO A 133 3.05 -3.51 2.49
CA PRO A 133 2.48 -3.20 3.79
C PRO A 133 3.26 -3.74 4.99
N HIS A 134 3.77 -4.98 4.94
CA HIS A 134 4.46 -5.57 6.09
C HIS A 134 5.66 -4.74 6.60
N PRO A 135 6.67 -4.41 5.77
CA PRO A 135 7.78 -3.55 6.22
C PRO A 135 7.32 -2.11 6.49
N ALA A 136 6.33 -1.60 5.77
CA ALA A 136 5.77 -0.27 6.05
C ALA A 136 5.10 -0.21 7.43
N MET A 137 4.37 -1.25 7.85
CA MET A 137 3.79 -1.38 9.19
C MET A 137 4.88 -1.44 10.26
N VAL A 138 5.93 -2.23 10.04
CA VAL A 138 7.10 -2.29 10.94
C VAL A 138 7.66 -0.89 11.21
N ARG A 139 7.90 -0.11 10.14
CA ARG A 139 8.43 1.26 10.26
C ARG A 139 7.46 2.25 10.88
N MET A 140 6.21 2.29 10.41
CA MET A 140 5.22 3.27 10.87
C MET A 140 4.77 3.02 12.31
N PHE A 141 4.67 1.76 12.73
CA PHE A 141 4.24 1.38 14.07
C PHE A 141 5.41 1.18 15.05
N GLY A 142 6.67 1.20 14.57
CA GLY A 142 7.85 0.95 15.40
C GLY A 142 7.85 -0.47 15.98
N LEU A 143 7.45 -1.47 15.18
CA LEU A 143 7.34 -2.85 15.65
C LEU A 143 8.66 -3.60 15.47
N PRO A 144 9.03 -4.47 16.42
CA PRO A 144 10.20 -5.33 16.26
C PRO A 144 10.00 -6.42 15.19
N ARG A 145 8.74 -6.77 14.89
CA ARG A 145 8.35 -7.79 13.89
C ARG A 145 6.97 -7.49 13.30
N ILE A 146 6.65 -8.09 12.15
CA ILE A 146 5.33 -8.01 11.53
C ILE A 146 4.19 -8.44 12.46
N VAL A 147 3.01 -7.86 12.25
CA VAL A 147 1.74 -8.37 12.78
C VAL A 147 1.34 -9.60 11.96
N LYS A 148 1.11 -10.75 12.61
CA LYS A 148 0.89 -12.04 11.91
C LYS A 148 -0.59 -12.30 11.59
N TYR A 149 -1.29 -11.32 11.02
CA TYR A 149 -2.73 -11.44 10.73
C TYR A 149 -3.07 -12.29 9.49
N LYS A 150 -2.09 -12.55 8.61
CA LYS A 150 -2.24 -13.38 7.40
C LYS A 150 -1.78 -14.85 7.56
N LYS A 151 -1.31 -15.26 8.74
CA LYS A 151 -0.74 -16.60 9.00
C LYS A 151 -1.24 -17.19 10.32
N GLY A 152 -1.20 -18.52 10.44
CA GLY A 152 -1.62 -19.23 11.64
C GLY A 152 -3.11 -19.63 11.63
N SER A 153 -3.58 -20.13 12.76
CA SER A 153 -4.97 -20.54 12.98
C SER A 153 -5.95 -19.37 12.81
N VAL A 154 -7.24 -19.67 12.63
CA VAL A 154 -8.30 -18.63 12.55
C VAL A 154 -8.32 -17.76 13.81
N VAL A 155 -8.10 -18.36 14.98
CA VAL A 155 -8.08 -17.66 16.27
C VAL A 155 -6.91 -16.70 16.35
N GLU A 156 -5.70 -17.14 15.97
CA GLU A 156 -4.51 -16.29 15.95
C GLU A 156 -4.66 -15.14 14.95
N ARG A 157 -5.16 -15.41 13.74
CA ARG A 157 -5.41 -14.37 12.73
C ARG A 157 -6.41 -13.33 13.23
N ARG A 158 -7.52 -13.75 13.85
CA ARG A 158 -8.51 -12.83 14.45
C ARG A 158 -7.89 -11.94 15.52
N ARG A 159 -7.07 -12.52 16.40
CA ARG A 159 -6.36 -11.78 17.47
C ARG A 159 -5.38 -10.76 16.89
N GLU A 160 -4.50 -11.19 15.99
CA GLU A 160 -3.50 -10.32 15.36
C GLU A 160 -4.13 -9.27 14.45
N PHE A 161 -5.25 -9.58 13.79
CA PHE A 161 -6.01 -8.61 13.01
C PHE A 161 -6.65 -7.54 13.90
N GLY A 162 -7.23 -7.92 15.04
CA GLY A 162 -7.70 -6.95 16.03
C GLY A 162 -6.58 -6.04 16.55
N ARG A 163 -5.36 -6.58 16.72
CA ARG A 163 -4.17 -5.78 17.03
C ARG A 163 -3.80 -4.82 15.89
N LEU A 164 -3.83 -5.28 14.63
CA LEU A 164 -3.59 -4.43 13.47
C LEU A 164 -4.57 -3.25 13.41
N GLN A 165 -5.87 -3.51 13.57
CA GLN A 165 -6.90 -2.47 13.57
C GLN A 165 -6.65 -1.41 14.66
N LYS A 166 -6.24 -1.82 15.86
CA LYS A 166 -5.86 -0.88 16.95
C LYS A 166 -4.64 -0.04 16.59
N LEU A 167 -3.63 -0.63 15.96
CA LEU A 167 -2.42 0.07 15.51
C LEU A 167 -2.74 1.09 14.41
N ILE A 168 -3.57 0.73 13.42
CA ILE A 168 -4.04 1.65 12.39
C ILE A 168 -4.85 2.79 13.04
N GLY A 169 -5.75 2.48 13.96
CA GLY A 169 -6.54 3.48 14.68
C GLY A 169 -5.66 4.47 15.46
N LYS A 170 -4.59 4.00 16.12
CA LYS A 170 -3.59 4.86 16.79
C LYS A 170 -2.86 5.73 15.77
N MET A 171 -2.37 5.14 14.68
CA MET A 171 -1.65 5.84 13.62
C MET A 171 -2.50 6.94 12.97
N LEU A 172 -3.78 6.68 12.72
CA LEU A 172 -4.70 7.69 12.18
C LEU A 172 -4.77 8.93 13.08
N ARG A 173 -4.81 8.75 14.41
CA ARG A 173 -4.83 9.87 15.37
C ARG A 173 -3.49 10.62 15.42
N GLU A 174 -2.38 9.89 15.45
CA GLU A 174 -1.06 10.47 15.70
C GLU A 174 -0.38 11.02 14.44
N LYS A 175 -0.50 10.31 13.31
CA LYS A 175 0.20 10.63 12.06
C LYS A 175 -0.70 11.27 11.01
N PHE A 176 -2.01 11.08 11.11
CA PHE A 176 -2.99 11.62 10.16
C PHE A 176 -4.13 12.42 10.83
N PRO A 177 -3.85 13.33 11.79
CA PRO A 177 -4.90 14.02 12.56
C PRO A 177 -5.84 14.88 11.70
N LYS A 178 -5.42 15.24 10.48
CA LYS A 178 -6.21 16.04 9.53
C LYS A 178 -6.95 15.20 8.49
N LEU A 179 -6.93 13.86 8.63
CA LEU A 179 -7.69 12.93 7.79
C LEU A 179 -9.00 12.57 8.50
N ALA A 180 -10.12 13.06 7.97
CA ALA A 180 -11.44 12.68 8.44
C ALA A 180 -11.76 11.24 8.01
N THR A 181 -12.18 10.42 8.98
CA THR A 181 -12.62 9.05 8.76
C THR A 181 -14.11 8.92 9.07
N GLY A 182 -14.88 8.42 8.10
CA GLY A 182 -16.33 8.22 8.23
C GLY A 182 -16.73 7.01 9.08
N VAL A 183 -18.05 6.79 9.17
CA VAL A 183 -18.64 5.64 9.88
C VAL A 183 -18.13 4.32 9.30
N GLU A 184 -17.98 4.23 7.99
CA GLU A 184 -17.49 3.03 7.30
C GLU A 184 -16.07 2.66 7.75
N THR A 185 -15.13 3.61 7.81
CA THR A 185 -13.77 3.37 8.32
C THR A 185 -13.79 2.94 9.79
N LYS A 186 -14.61 3.60 10.63
CA LYS A 186 -14.74 3.24 12.05
C LYS A 186 -15.28 1.83 12.23
N ARG A 187 -16.25 1.41 11.40
CA ARG A 187 -16.78 0.04 11.38
C ARG A 187 -15.72 -0.94 10.93
N LEU A 188 -15.03 -0.67 9.82
CA LEU A 188 -13.98 -1.53 9.27
C LEU A 188 -12.87 -1.83 10.30
N LEU A 189 -12.50 -0.84 11.12
CA LEU A 189 -11.47 -0.99 12.17
C LEU A 189 -11.99 -1.61 13.49
N ARG A 190 -13.25 -2.07 13.52
CA ARG A 190 -13.86 -2.78 14.67
C ARG A 190 -14.45 -4.13 14.28
N GLU A 191 -14.72 -4.33 13.00
CA GLU A 191 -15.35 -5.54 12.48
C GLU A 191 -14.43 -6.75 12.64
N ALA A 192 -15.02 -7.89 12.97
CA ALA A 192 -14.28 -9.13 13.14
C ALA A 192 -13.59 -9.54 11.83
N TRP A 193 -12.48 -10.27 11.96
CA TRP A 193 -11.73 -10.72 10.79
C TRP A 193 -12.59 -11.61 9.88
N THR A 194 -12.69 -11.16 8.63
CA THR A 194 -13.08 -11.94 7.45
C THR A 194 -12.14 -11.52 6.32
N LYS A 195 -12.00 -12.34 5.27
CA LYS A 195 -11.13 -11.97 4.14
C LYS A 195 -11.49 -10.60 3.51
N PRO A 196 -12.78 -10.27 3.26
CA PRO A 196 -13.15 -8.95 2.74
C PRO A 196 -12.88 -7.77 3.68
N VAL A 197 -12.88 -8.00 5.00
CA VAL A 197 -12.53 -6.96 6.00
C VAL A 197 -11.01 -6.78 6.05
N GLU A 198 -10.24 -7.88 5.97
CA GLU A 198 -8.78 -7.86 5.85
C GLU A 198 -8.34 -7.06 4.62
N ASP A 199 -8.83 -7.43 3.44
CA ASP A 199 -8.37 -6.84 2.16
C ASP A 199 -8.66 -5.34 2.10
N ARG A 200 -9.83 -4.89 2.58
CA ARG A 200 -10.15 -3.46 2.67
C ARG A 200 -9.32 -2.72 3.72
N THR A 201 -8.95 -3.39 4.81
CA THR A 201 -8.07 -2.82 5.85
C THR A 201 -6.64 -2.67 5.32
N ASP A 202 -6.17 -3.64 4.53
CA ASP A 202 -4.87 -3.56 3.86
C ASP A 202 -4.88 -2.48 2.78
N ALA A 203 -5.97 -2.33 2.04
CA ALA A 203 -6.15 -1.25 1.08
C ALA A 203 -6.17 0.13 1.75
N LEU A 204 -6.80 0.27 2.93
CA LEU A 204 -6.70 1.48 3.75
C LEU A 204 -5.23 1.79 4.07
N PHE A 205 -4.49 0.78 4.53
CA PHE A 205 -3.09 0.98 4.90
C PHE A 205 -2.23 1.36 3.69
N CYS A 206 -2.45 0.73 2.53
CA CYS A 206 -1.80 1.13 1.27
C CYS A 206 -2.09 2.59 0.92
N ALA A 207 -3.35 3.02 1.06
CA ALA A 207 -3.77 4.39 0.79
C ALA A 207 -3.08 5.38 1.76
N LEU A 208 -2.90 5.00 3.02
CA LEU A 208 -2.19 5.79 4.04
C LEU A 208 -0.68 5.90 3.75
N ILE A 209 -0.04 4.86 3.19
CA ILE A 209 1.34 4.98 2.68
C ILE A 209 1.39 6.04 1.58
N GLY A 210 0.45 6.00 0.64
CA GLY A 210 0.34 6.98 -0.45
C GLY A 210 0.09 8.40 0.07
N LEU A 211 -0.81 8.56 1.05
CA LEU A 211 -1.07 9.84 1.69
C LEU A 211 0.18 10.37 2.42
N TRP A 212 0.86 9.53 3.20
CA TRP A 212 2.09 9.90 3.91
C TRP A 212 3.14 10.41 2.92
N HIS A 213 3.36 9.66 1.84
CA HIS A 213 4.28 10.06 0.78
C HIS A 213 3.89 11.40 0.15
N TRP A 214 2.61 11.58 -0.17
CA TRP A 214 2.09 12.80 -0.78
C TRP A 214 2.18 14.02 0.14
N MET A 215 1.76 13.90 1.40
CA MET A 215 1.79 14.99 2.39
C MET A 215 3.20 15.49 2.66
N HIS A 216 4.17 14.59 2.63
CA HIS A 216 5.58 14.91 2.88
C HIS A 216 6.39 15.13 1.61
N GLN A 217 5.75 15.13 0.43
CA GLN A 217 6.43 15.28 -0.86
C GLN A 217 7.62 14.30 -1.02
N GLY A 218 7.49 13.10 -0.46
CA GLY A 218 8.52 12.07 -0.44
C GLY A 218 9.63 12.22 0.59
N CYS A 219 9.75 13.36 1.29
CA CYS A 219 10.84 13.60 2.25
C CYS A 219 10.83 12.68 3.48
N LYS A 220 9.69 12.05 3.79
CA LYS A 220 9.55 11.06 4.87
C LYS A 220 9.32 9.65 4.35
N SER A 221 9.80 9.38 3.15
CA SER A 221 9.67 8.10 2.48
C SER A 221 11.01 7.64 1.94
N GLU A 222 11.17 6.33 1.83
CA GLU A 222 12.29 5.69 1.19
C GLU A 222 11.78 4.85 0.03
N VAL A 223 12.42 4.97 -1.13
CA VAL A 223 12.18 4.06 -2.25
C VAL A 223 13.40 3.17 -2.38
N ILE A 224 13.18 1.87 -2.27
CA ILE A 224 14.22 0.87 -2.50
C ILE A 224 14.06 0.28 -3.90
N GLY A 225 15.17 -0.07 -4.54
CA GLY A 225 15.19 -0.54 -5.93
C GLY A 225 15.11 0.59 -6.95
N ASP A 226 14.61 0.30 -8.15
CA ASP A 226 14.61 1.24 -9.28
C ASP A 226 13.45 0.99 -10.27
N LYS A 227 13.19 1.97 -11.15
CA LYS A 227 12.07 1.92 -12.13
C LYS A 227 12.20 0.83 -13.19
N ARG A 228 13.41 0.35 -13.46
CA ARG A 228 13.69 -0.67 -14.50
C ARG A 228 13.55 -2.08 -13.93
N THR A 229 14.08 -2.33 -12.74
CA THR A 229 14.20 -3.69 -12.18
C THR A 229 13.20 -4.02 -11.08
N GLY A 230 12.46 -3.01 -10.60
CA GLY A 230 11.48 -3.15 -9.52
C GLY A 230 11.82 -2.20 -8.39
N PHE A 231 10.80 -1.59 -7.79
CA PHE A 231 10.96 -0.69 -6.65
C PHE A 231 9.84 -0.91 -5.63
N ILE A 232 10.08 -0.54 -4.38
CA ILE A 232 9.07 -0.52 -3.33
C ILE A 232 9.13 0.84 -2.64
N LEU A 233 8.00 1.54 -2.59
CA LEU A 233 7.82 2.75 -1.81
C LEU A 233 7.48 2.39 -0.36
N LEU A 234 8.31 2.86 0.56
CA LEU A 234 8.18 2.65 2.00
C LEU A 234 8.18 4.00 2.74
N PRO A 235 7.59 4.06 3.93
CA PRO A 235 7.91 5.11 4.91
C PRO A 235 9.41 5.07 5.21
N GLU A 236 10.02 6.21 5.51
CA GLU A 236 11.44 6.24 5.92
C GLU A 236 11.68 5.32 7.13
N SER A 237 12.90 4.78 7.23
CA SER A 237 13.26 4.05 8.45
C SER A 237 13.19 5.01 9.63
N PRO A 238 12.51 4.66 10.74
CA PRO A 238 12.67 5.41 11.98
C PRO A 238 14.14 5.24 12.35
N SER A 239 14.95 6.29 12.16
CA SER A 239 16.38 6.25 12.48
C SER A 239 16.52 5.67 13.89
N PRO A 240 17.18 4.52 14.09
CA PRO A 240 17.71 4.26 15.41
C PRO A 240 18.74 5.37 15.63
N CYS A 241 18.61 6.10 16.74
CA CYS A 241 19.74 6.84 17.29
C CYS A 241 20.84 5.79 17.57
N ARG A 242 21.65 5.47 16.56
CA ARG A 242 22.86 4.70 16.73
C ARG A 242 23.92 5.71 17.09
N TYR A 243 24.25 5.71 18.37
CA TYR A 243 25.46 6.26 18.95
C TYR A 243 26.59 6.40 17.90
N ARG A 244 27.04 7.64 17.69
CA ARG A 244 28.48 7.85 17.52
C ARG A 244 29.11 7.42 18.83
N ALA A 245 29.69 6.23 18.84
CA ALA A 245 30.66 5.82 19.85
C ALA A 245 31.91 5.42 19.07
N ASN A 246 32.93 6.28 19.22
CA ASN A 246 34.30 6.25 18.72
C ASN A 246 34.47 6.43 17.21
#